data_AF-J9DFX7-F1
#
_entry.id   AF-J9DFX7-F1
#
_cell.length_a   1.000
_cell.length_b   1.000
_cell.length_c   1.000
_cell.angle_alpha   90.00
_cell.angle_beta   90.00
_cell.angle_gamma   90.00
#
_symmetry.space_group_name_H-M   'P 1'
#
loop_
_entity.id
_entity.type
_entity.pdbx_description
1 polymer ?
#
loop_
_entity_poly.entity_id
_entity_poly.type
_entity_poly.pdbx_seq_one_letter_code
_entity_poly.pdbx_strand_id
1 'polypeptide(L)'
;MFQLALNFLLISTAVFKDHKLRLEKITLSIIQFEDSIRTNSRIIQGLNNRDCNPFLLESKKTEISRDIHKLFDEKNYIDCLNADDCLLIYRKDKNVLKTEIDRKINHKTAIMQSEIKKFNDSIENRTAYERINASMRNKISSLETEKRTIQNFLEQNKFKN
;
A
#
# COMPACT_ATOMS: atom_id res chain seq x y z
N MET A 1 15.35 -63.04 0.09
CA MET A 1 15.50 -62.37 1.41
C MET A 1 16.40 -61.15 1.31
N PHE A 2 17.67 -61.28 0.86
CA PHE A 2 18.61 -60.15 0.75
C PHE A 2 18.16 -59.02 -0.20
N GLN A 3 17.63 -59.36 -1.39
CA GLN A 3 17.17 -58.37 -2.38
C GLN A 3 16.02 -57.48 -1.86
N LEU A 4 15.08 -58.08 -1.09
CA LEU A 4 13.95 -57.36 -0.52
C LEU A 4 14.38 -56.42 0.61
N ALA A 5 15.33 -56.85 1.45
CA ALA A 5 15.91 -56.00 2.49
C ALA A 5 16.68 -54.82 1.89
N LEU A 6 17.45 -55.05 0.81
CA LEU A 6 18.18 -54.01 0.10
C LEU A 6 17.23 -52.99 -0.57
N ASN A 7 16.18 -53.46 -1.24
CA ASN A 7 15.16 -52.60 -1.83
C ASN A 7 14.42 -51.77 -0.76
N PHE A 8 14.13 -52.36 0.40
CA PHE A 8 13.52 -51.65 1.52
C PHE A 8 14.43 -50.55 2.09
N LEU A 9 15.72 -50.83 2.24
CA LEU A 9 16.75 -49.85 2.64
C LEU A 9 16.91 -48.71 1.62
N LEU A 10 16.89 -49.02 0.33
CA LEU A 10 16.98 -48.02 -0.74
C LEU A 10 15.74 -47.10 -0.77
N ILE A 11 14.54 -47.68 -0.58
CA ILE A 11 13.30 -46.91 -0.51
C ILE A 11 13.29 -46.04 0.76
N SER A 12 13.71 -46.58 1.91
CA SER A 12 13.72 -45.82 3.18
C SER A 12 14.72 -44.65 3.15
N THR A 13 15.90 -44.85 2.55
CA THR A 13 16.91 -43.79 2.41
C THR A 13 16.48 -42.72 1.40
N ALA A 14 15.83 -43.09 0.30
CA ALA A 14 15.26 -42.14 -0.65
C ALA A 14 14.16 -41.28 -0.01
N VAL A 15 13.22 -41.90 0.72
CA VAL A 15 12.15 -41.20 1.46
C VAL A 15 12.72 -40.24 2.50
N PHE A 16 13.76 -40.67 3.23
CA PHE A 16 14.42 -39.81 4.22
C PHE A 16 15.10 -38.59 3.56
N LYS A 17 15.77 -38.80 2.41
CA LYS A 17 16.40 -37.72 1.64
C LYS A 17 15.37 -36.72 1.12
N ASP A 18 14.24 -37.18 0.61
CA ASP A 18 13.15 -36.33 0.11
C ASP A 18 12.53 -35.49 1.21
N HIS A 19 12.29 -36.07 2.39
CA HIS A 19 11.79 -35.32 3.54
C HIS A 19 12.78 -34.24 4.02
N LYS A 20 14.08 -34.53 4.04
CA LYS A 20 15.11 -33.54 4.39
C LYS A 20 15.12 -32.38 3.37
N LEU A 21 15.12 -32.68 2.07
CA LEU A 21 15.04 -31.67 1.02
C LEU A 21 13.77 -30.83 1.12
N ARG A 22 12.63 -31.45 1.49
CA ARG A 22 11.38 -30.73 1.70
C ARG A 22 11.46 -29.78 2.90
N LEU A 23 12.06 -30.19 4.01
CA LEU A 23 12.27 -29.33 5.18
C LEU A 23 13.15 -28.11 4.87
N GLU A 24 14.22 -28.29 4.08
CA GLU A 24 15.07 -27.20 3.61
C GLU A 24 14.28 -26.21 2.75
N LYS A 25 13.50 -26.71 1.78
CA LYS A 25 12.61 -25.87 0.95
C LYS A 25 11.59 -25.11 1.77
N ILE A 26 10.92 -25.77 2.74
CA ILE A 26 9.96 -25.12 3.62
C ILE A 26 10.62 -23.98 4.40
N THR A 27 11.81 -24.23 4.96
CA THR A 27 12.55 -23.23 5.74
C THR A 27 12.90 -22.01 4.89
N LEU A 28 13.43 -22.23 3.67
CA LEU A 28 13.72 -21.14 2.74
C LEU A 28 12.47 -20.35 2.34
N SER A 29 11.35 -21.03 2.08
CA SER A 29 10.09 -20.36 1.77
C SER A 29 9.58 -19.50 2.92
N ILE A 30 9.68 -19.98 4.16
CA ILE A 30 9.28 -19.20 5.35
C ILE A 30 10.12 -17.92 5.44
N ILE A 31 11.45 -18.01 5.33
CA ILE A 31 12.36 -16.86 5.36
C ILE A 31 11.97 -15.84 4.28
N GLN A 32 11.74 -16.30 3.04
CA GLN A 32 11.32 -15.43 1.94
C GLN A 32 9.99 -14.72 2.21
N PHE A 33 9.01 -15.41 2.80
CA PHE A 33 7.73 -14.79 3.16
C PHE A 33 7.89 -13.78 4.29
N GLU A 34 8.72 -14.07 5.31
CA GLU A 34 9.00 -13.14 6.41
C GLU A 34 9.68 -11.85 5.93
N ASP A 35 10.65 -11.96 5.02
CA ASP A 35 11.32 -10.81 4.41
C ASP A 35 10.36 -9.99 3.54
N SER A 36 9.46 -10.66 2.82
CA SER A 36 8.41 -10.01 2.04
C SER A 36 7.44 -9.24 2.95
N ILE A 37 6.99 -9.86 4.05
CA ILE A 37 6.14 -9.20 5.05
C ILE A 37 6.84 -7.97 5.64
N ARG A 38 8.13 -8.07 5.95
CA ARG A 38 8.92 -6.96 6.48
C ARG A 38 9.00 -5.81 5.49
N THR A 39 9.24 -6.11 4.22
CA THR A 39 9.29 -5.12 3.14
C THR A 39 7.96 -4.40 2.98
N ASN A 40 6.86 -5.15 2.88
CA ASN A 40 5.51 -4.60 2.80
C ASN A 40 5.15 -3.76 4.04
N SER A 41 5.57 -4.18 5.22
CA SER A 41 5.32 -3.43 6.47
C SER A 41 6.03 -2.07 6.48
N ARG A 42 7.25 -1.97 5.92
CA ARG A 42 7.93 -0.68 5.73
C ARG A 42 7.19 0.21 4.73
N ILE A 43 6.66 -0.36 3.66
CA ILE A 43 5.85 0.38 2.68
C ILE A 43 4.58 0.94 3.35
N ILE A 44 3.86 0.11 4.10
CA ILE A 44 2.68 0.53 4.88
C ILE A 44 3.03 1.68 5.83
N GLN A 45 4.16 1.59 6.54
CA GLN A 45 4.60 2.65 7.44
C GLN A 45 4.91 3.96 6.67
N GLY A 46 5.53 3.85 5.49
CA GLY A 46 5.76 4.98 4.61
C GLY A 46 4.46 5.66 4.18
N LEU A 47 3.46 4.87 3.76
CA LEU A 47 2.13 5.37 3.39
C LEU A 47 1.43 6.05 4.57
N ASN A 48 1.47 5.46 5.77
CA ASN A 48 0.84 6.03 6.97
C ASN A 48 1.42 7.39 7.36
N ASN A 49 2.74 7.57 7.24
CA ASN A 49 3.41 8.79 7.67
C ASN A 49 3.20 9.97 6.70
N ARG A 50 2.89 9.70 5.43
CA ARG A 50 2.82 10.72 4.38
C ARG A 50 1.43 10.80 3.78
N ASP A 51 1.08 9.78 3.00
CA ASP A 51 0.01 9.87 2.01
C ASP A 51 -1.35 9.41 2.56
N CYS A 52 -1.38 8.63 3.64
CA CYS A 52 -2.58 8.22 4.36
C CYS A 52 -2.85 9.08 5.61
N ASN A 53 -2.18 10.23 5.79
CA ASN A 53 -2.36 11.08 6.96
C ASN A 53 -3.62 11.97 6.80
N PRO A 54 -4.71 11.72 7.55
CA PRO A 54 -5.95 12.48 7.40
C PRO A 54 -5.80 13.94 7.81
N PHE A 55 -4.93 14.25 8.79
CA PHE A 55 -4.68 15.62 9.22
C PHE A 55 -3.98 16.43 8.14
N LEU A 56 -3.04 15.81 7.41
CA LEU A 56 -2.36 16.46 6.31
C LEU A 56 -3.31 16.76 5.15
N LEU A 57 -4.20 15.82 4.81
CA LEU A 57 -5.23 16.04 3.79
C LEU A 57 -6.17 17.18 4.20
N GLU A 58 -6.65 17.18 5.45
CA GLU A 58 -7.59 18.19 5.92
C GLU A 58 -6.96 19.59 6.00
N SER A 59 -5.68 19.66 6.40
CA SER A 59 -4.90 20.91 6.35
C SER A 59 -4.84 21.48 4.94
N LYS A 60 -4.49 20.65 3.93
CA LYS A 60 -4.46 21.05 2.52
C LYS A 60 -5.84 21.48 2.00
N LYS A 61 -6.90 20.73 2.33
CA LYS A 61 -8.27 21.08 1.96
C LYS A 61 -8.68 22.43 2.54
N THR A 62 -8.34 22.68 3.80
CA THR A 62 -8.63 23.95 4.47
C THR A 62 -7.89 25.12 3.82
N GLU A 63 -6.60 24.94 3.51
CA GLU A 63 -5.79 25.94 2.81
C GLU A 63 -6.37 26.29 1.44
N ILE A 64 -6.67 25.27 0.62
CA ILE A 64 -7.24 25.47 -0.70
C ILE A 64 -8.64 26.11 -0.62
N SER A 65 -9.47 25.68 0.33
CA SER A 65 -10.81 26.26 0.53
C SER A 65 -10.75 27.73 0.90
N ARG A 66 -9.77 28.12 1.75
CA ARG A 66 -9.54 29.53 2.10
C ARG A 66 -9.11 30.35 0.89
N ASP A 67 -8.23 29.81 0.05
CA ASP A 67 -7.81 30.48 -1.18
C ASP A 67 -8.98 30.66 -2.16
N ILE A 68 -9.82 29.64 -2.32
CA ILE A 68 -11.03 29.71 -3.14
C ILE A 68 -12.00 30.77 -2.58
N HIS A 69 -12.17 30.85 -1.27
CA HIS A 69 -13.03 31.85 -0.65
C HIS A 69 -12.54 33.28 -0.91
N LYS A 70 -11.23 33.53 -0.76
CA LYS A 70 -10.62 34.83 -1.11
C LYS A 70 -10.85 35.21 -2.57
N LEU A 71 -10.78 34.23 -3.48
CA LEU A 71 -11.07 34.45 -4.90
C LEU A 71 -12.55 34.78 -5.15
N PHE A 72 -13.47 34.16 -4.40
CA PHE A 72 -14.88 34.56 -4.44
C PHE A 72 -15.11 35.97 -3.89
N ASP A 73 -14.44 36.35 -2.81
CA ASP A 73 -14.52 37.71 -2.26
C ASP A 73 -13.99 38.75 -3.26
N GLU A 74 -12.86 38.44 -3.92
CA GLU A 74 -12.30 39.28 -4.99
C GLU A 74 -13.28 39.41 -6.16
N LYS A 75 -13.93 38.31 -6.56
CA LYS A 75 -14.94 38.31 -7.62
C LYS A 75 -16.15 39.16 -7.26
N ASN A 76 -16.65 39.04 -6.03
CA ASN A 76 -17.76 39.81 -5.52
C ASN A 76 -17.42 41.31 -5.49
N TYR A 77 -16.20 41.66 -5.07
CA TYR A 77 -15.73 43.05 -5.12
C TYR A 77 -15.71 43.60 -6.55
N ILE A 78 -15.15 42.85 -7.50
CA ILE A 78 -15.17 43.23 -8.92
C ILE A 78 -16.60 43.39 -9.44
N ASP A 79 -17.53 42.54 -9.00
CA ASP A 79 -18.94 42.65 -9.38
C ASP A 79 -19.60 43.96 -8.93
N CYS A 80 -19.15 44.54 -7.81
CA CYS A 80 -19.61 45.84 -7.33
C CYS A 80 -19.00 47.04 -8.09
N LEU A 81 -17.86 46.87 -8.77
CA LEU A 81 -17.23 47.94 -9.53
C LEU A 81 -17.92 48.18 -10.86
N ASN A 82 -17.98 49.44 -11.32
CA ASN A 82 -18.34 49.74 -12.71
C ASN A 82 -17.13 49.47 -13.65
N ALA A 83 -17.35 49.55 -14.96
CA ALA A 83 -16.32 49.24 -15.95
C ALA A 83 -15.12 50.21 -15.87
N ASP A 84 -15.38 51.49 -15.64
CA ASP A 84 -14.35 52.54 -15.58
C ASP A 84 -13.45 52.38 -14.35
N ASP A 85 -14.04 52.07 -13.20
CA ASP A 85 -13.32 51.79 -11.95
C ASP A 85 -12.46 50.52 -12.08
N CYS A 86 -12.98 49.47 -12.72
CA CYS A 86 -12.19 48.27 -13.02
C CYS A 86 -10.96 48.60 -13.90
N LEU A 87 -11.16 49.40 -14.95
CA LEU A 87 -10.08 49.81 -15.84
C LEU A 87 -9.05 50.70 -15.11
N LEU A 88 -9.51 51.57 -14.20
CA LEU A 88 -8.64 52.45 -13.43
C LEU A 88 -7.75 51.67 -12.43
N ILE A 89 -8.37 50.77 -11.65
CA ILE A 89 -7.71 50.04 -10.56
C ILE A 89 -6.85 48.90 -11.10
N TYR A 90 -7.42 48.08 -11.99
CA TYR A 90 -6.80 46.82 -12.42
C TYR A 90 -6.21 46.88 -13.83
N ARG A 91 -6.42 47.98 -14.58
CA ARG A 91 -5.98 48.14 -15.97
C ARG A 91 -6.49 47.03 -16.90
N LYS A 92 -7.62 46.44 -16.56
CA LYS A 92 -8.24 45.32 -17.27
C LYS A 92 -9.76 45.47 -17.35
N ASP A 93 -10.34 44.88 -18.39
CA ASP A 93 -11.78 44.73 -18.51
C ASP A 93 -12.35 43.85 -17.38
N LYS A 94 -13.55 44.20 -16.92
CA LYS A 94 -14.24 43.52 -15.83
C LYS A 94 -14.50 42.04 -16.13
N ASN A 95 -14.92 41.70 -17.35
CA ASN A 95 -15.19 40.31 -17.72
C ASN A 95 -13.90 39.49 -17.82
N VAL A 96 -12.80 40.12 -18.28
CA VAL A 96 -11.48 39.48 -18.30
C VAL A 96 -11.04 39.12 -16.88
N LEU A 97 -11.16 40.04 -15.93
CA LEU A 97 -10.82 39.79 -14.52
C LEU A 97 -11.65 38.64 -13.92
N LYS A 98 -12.97 38.66 -14.14
CA LYS A 98 -13.86 37.58 -13.66
C LYS A 98 -13.46 36.22 -14.24
N THR A 99 -13.14 36.19 -15.52
CA THR A 99 -12.69 34.95 -16.20
C THR A 99 -11.36 34.45 -15.65
N GLU A 100 -10.42 35.34 -15.36
CA GLU A 100 -9.15 34.98 -14.71
C GLU A 100 -9.37 34.38 -13.32
N ILE A 101 -10.27 34.96 -12.52
CA ILE A 101 -10.64 34.44 -11.20
C ILE A 101 -11.29 33.06 -11.32
N ASP A 102 -12.23 32.88 -12.24
CA ASP A 102 -12.89 31.58 -12.46
C ASP A 102 -11.88 30.50 -12.87
N ARG A 103 -10.89 30.85 -13.70
CA ARG A 103 -9.78 29.93 -14.02
C ARG A 103 -8.96 29.56 -12.79
N LYS A 104 -8.65 30.51 -11.91
CA LYS A 104 -7.93 30.24 -10.65
C LYS A 104 -8.72 29.34 -9.72
N ILE A 105 -10.04 29.58 -9.56
CA ILE A 105 -10.94 28.75 -8.74
C ILE A 105 -10.99 27.32 -9.28
N ASN A 106 -11.18 27.15 -10.60
CA ASN A 106 -11.20 25.83 -11.24
C ASN A 106 -9.88 25.09 -11.06
N HIS A 107 -8.75 25.78 -11.21
CA HIS A 107 -7.44 25.20 -10.99
C HIS A 107 -7.24 24.73 -9.54
N LYS A 108 -7.61 25.57 -8.55
CA LYS A 108 -7.54 25.22 -7.12
C LYS A 108 -8.44 24.03 -6.78
N THR A 109 -9.65 23.98 -7.37
CA THR A 109 -10.58 22.85 -7.20
C THR A 109 -9.99 21.56 -7.76
N ALA A 110 -9.36 21.61 -8.93
CA ALA A 110 -8.69 20.46 -9.53
C ALA A 110 -7.51 19.97 -8.67
N ILE A 111 -6.73 20.88 -8.07
CA ILE A 111 -5.67 20.53 -7.11
C ILE A 111 -6.28 19.77 -5.91
N MET A 112 -7.37 20.28 -5.33
CA MET A 112 -8.03 19.63 -4.19
C MET A 112 -8.50 18.21 -4.54
N GLN A 113 -9.13 18.03 -5.70
CA GLN A 113 -9.55 16.71 -6.17
C GLN A 113 -8.37 15.76 -6.39
N SER A 114 -7.26 16.25 -6.92
CA SER A 114 -6.03 15.48 -7.09
C SER A 114 -5.47 15.00 -5.75
N GLU A 115 -5.44 15.86 -4.73
CA GLU A 115 -4.98 15.49 -3.39
C GLU A 115 -5.90 14.45 -2.71
N ILE A 116 -7.21 14.59 -2.86
CA ILE A 116 -8.19 13.59 -2.37
C ILE A 116 -7.96 12.24 -3.07
N LYS A 117 -7.77 12.25 -4.39
CA LYS A 117 -7.51 11.03 -5.15
C LYS A 117 -6.22 10.34 -4.68
N LYS A 118 -5.11 11.07 -4.57
CA LYS A 118 -3.83 10.52 -4.09
C LYS A 118 -3.94 9.89 -2.71
N PHE A 119 -4.71 10.51 -1.81
CA PHE A 119 -4.97 9.98 -0.48
C PHE A 119 -5.75 8.66 -0.54
N ASN A 120 -6.81 8.60 -1.34
CA ASN A 120 -7.61 7.38 -1.51
C ASN A 120 -6.80 6.25 -2.14
N ASP A 121 -6.07 6.53 -3.22
CA ASP A 121 -5.18 5.57 -3.88
C ASP A 121 -4.13 5.02 -2.88
N SER A 122 -3.62 5.87 -2.00
CA SER A 122 -2.68 5.48 -0.94
C SER A 122 -3.31 4.56 0.11
N ILE A 123 -4.56 4.83 0.52
CA ILE A 123 -5.32 3.96 1.41
C ILE A 123 -5.53 2.58 0.78
N GLU A 124 -5.95 2.55 -0.49
CA GLU A 124 -6.17 1.30 -1.22
C GLU A 124 -4.88 0.48 -1.31
N ASN A 125 -3.76 1.12 -1.63
CA ASN A 125 -2.44 0.49 -1.65
C ASN A 125 -2.05 -0.09 -0.27
N ARG A 126 -2.27 0.67 0.80
CA ARG A 126 -2.02 0.19 2.18
C ARG A 126 -2.83 -1.07 2.47
N THR A 127 -4.13 -1.04 2.18
CA THR A 127 -5.01 -2.20 2.37
C THR A 127 -4.60 -3.39 1.52
N ALA A 128 -4.11 -3.18 0.30
CA ALA A 128 -3.59 -4.26 -0.55
C ALA A 128 -2.37 -4.94 0.09
N TYR A 129 -1.39 -4.17 0.58
CA TYR A 129 -0.23 -4.72 1.29
C TYR A 129 -0.62 -5.44 2.59
N GLU A 130 -1.60 -4.93 3.35
CA GLU A 130 -2.11 -5.60 4.55
C GLU A 130 -2.72 -6.97 4.21
N ARG A 131 -3.50 -7.06 3.12
CA ARG A 131 -4.06 -8.34 2.63
C ARG A 131 -2.97 -9.32 2.17
N ILE A 132 -1.96 -8.83 1.45
CA ILE A 132 -0.82 -9.65 1.04
C ILE A 132 -0.09 -10.21 2.26
N ASN A 133 0.18 -9.37 3.26
CA ASN A 133 0.83 -9.80 4.50
C ASN A 133 0.00 -10.84 5.26
N ALA A 134 -1.32 -10.66 5.34
CA ALA A 134 -2.21 -11.65 5.96
C ALA A 134 -2.15 -13.00 5.23
N SER A 135 -2.19 -13.00 3.90
CA SER A 135 -2.05 -14.21 3.08
C SER A 135 -0.71 -14.91 3.30
N MET A 136 0.39 -14.15 3.33
CA MET A 136 1.73 -14.70 3.60
C MET A 136 1.84 -15.31 5.00
N ARG A 137 1.25 -14.69 6.02
CA ARG A 137 1.21 -15.26 7.38
C ARG A 137 0.45 -16.58 7.44
N ASN A 138 -0.69 -16.67 6.74
CA ASN A 138 -1.43 -17.92 6.61
C ASN A 138 -0.57 -19.00 5.93
N LYS A 139 0.19 -18.64 4.89
CA LYS A 139 1.08 -19.58 4.22
C LYS A 139 2.23 -20.04 5.11
N ILE A 140 2.85 -19.15 5.88
CA ILE A 140 3.86 -19.50 6.89
C ILE A 140 3.28 -20.48 7.90
N SER A 141 2.08 -20.21 8.44
CA SER A 141 1.42 -21.10 9.41
C SER A 141 1.17 -22.51 8.85
N SER A 142 0.72 -22.60 7.60
CA SER A 142 0.56 -23.88 6.89
C SER A 142 1.89 -24.61 6.71
N LEU A 143 2.95 -23.91 6.30
CA LEU A 143 4.29 -24.46 6.12
C LEU A 143 4.92 -24.92 7.44
N GLU A 144 4.74 -24.18 8.52
CA GLU A 144 5.18 -24.57 9.87
C GLU A 144 4.47 -25.84 10.35
N THR A 145 3.18 -26.01 10.03
CA THR A 145 2.43 -27.23 10.34
C THR A 145 2.97 -28.42 9.55
N GLU A 146 3.23 -28.23 8.26
CA GLU A 146 3.84 -29.27 7.41
C GLU A 146 5.24 -29.65 7.91
N LYS A 147 6.07 -28.66 8.25
CA LYS A 147 7.41 -28.83 8.80
C LYS A 147 7.39 -29.69 10.06
N ARG A 148 6.53 -29.37 11.03
CA ARG A 148 6.34 -30.17 12.25
C ARG A 148 5.90 -31.60 11.96
N THR A 149 4.99 -31.77 11.01
CA THR A 149 4.51 -33.11 10.61
C THR A 149 5.65 -33.97 10.06
N ILE A 150 6.48 -33.40 9.18
CA ILE A 150 7.65 -34.10 8.63
C ILE A 150 8.69 -34.38 9.72
N GLN A 151 8.96 -33.42 10.61
CA GLN A 151 9.89 -33.61 11.72
C GLN A 151 9.44 -34.75 12.65
N ASN A 152 8.18 -34.78 13.04
CA ASN A 152 7.61 -35.85 13.87
C ASN A 152 7.72 -37.22 13.18
N PHE A 153 7.45 -37.28 11.87
CA PHE A 153 7.61 -38.52 11.10
C PHE A 153 9.08 -39.00 11.11
N LEU A 154 10.04 -38.10 10.89
CA LEU A 154 11.46 -38.44 10.90
C LEU A 154 11.95 -38.87 12.28
N GLU A 155 11.46 -38.26 13.35
CA GLU A 155 11.77 -38.64 14.73
C GLU A 155 11.22 -40.04 15.06
N GLN A 156 9.95 -40.30 14.77
CA GLN A 156 9.33 -41.61 15.02
C GLN A 156 10.00 -42.75 14.26
N ASN A 157 10.54 -42.49 13.06
CA ASN A 157 11.24 -43.49 12.28
C ASN A 157 12.75 -43.59 12.61
N LYS A 158 13.33 -42.63 13.34
CA LYS A 158 14.69 -42.76 13.89
C LYS A 158 14.76 -43.74 15.06
N PHE A 159 13.69 -43.90 15.83
CA PHE A 159 13.63 -44.80 17.00
C PHE A 159 13.18 -46.23 16.68
N LYS A 160 13.02 -46.59 15.40
CA LYS A 160 12.57 -47.93 14.95
C LYS A 160 13.67 -48.77 14.28
N ASN A 161 14.91 -48.27 14.22
CA ASN A 161 16.11 -49.00 13.79
C ASN A 161 17.06 -49.17 14.98
#